data_AF-V6EZP4-F1
#
_entry.id   AF-V6EZP4-F1
#
_cell.length_a   1.000
_cell.length_b   1.000
_cell.length_c   1.000
_cell.angle_alpha   90.00
_cell.angle_beta   90.00
_cell.angle_gamma   90.00
#
_symmetry.space_group_name_H-M   'P 1'
#
loop_
_entity.id
_entity.type
_entity.pdbx_description
1 polymer ?
#
loop_
_entity_poly.entity_id
_entity_poly.type
_entity_poly.pdbx_seq_one_letter_code
_entity_poly.pdbx_strand_id
1 'polypeptide(L)'
;MTGGMSTAGDGFEAKVANLVAVTQKLDVQRILQVRRLTMADPQSLKWASARQLDLVFNVILAKALERTDMAEILAASTQHFDPMLPPGPEDQVDKERWLLFDLAKPILSGASASTTETTEAVMDQIEADGDDHGDDDEYSPQSYGDFATMFDDSISRYVKRTLAVIAAGGNRPHIPLPFYLAPPFASCYLHVLRDTLLPAMRSSRRMKELAVSRNWTEAGAGGRIIGMIQAGGSDNAILHHWDSRWQVFHPEHVIKGKDGKPRPRKAEDDPWQLFQDDAAKHGYIPPYPSDIPMLQRIVRLDGEVLADAWGQLAQMYEQEFQPKTRAEQGRAGSFRDGLLKFIDKLEFHGGDILTIKAFFDCPKVDRLFIKQMIQILGRTDKERMMRAPLLIGFYNDLPK
;
A
#
# COMPACT_ATOMS: atom_id res chain seq x y z
N MET A 1 -15.49 -47.69 17.91
CA MET A 1 -15.72 -46.80 16.76
C MET A 1 -15.28 -45.40 17.17
N THR A 2 -14.00 -45.10 16.97
CA THR A 2 -13.43 -43.76 17.18
C THR A 2 -13.21 -43.18 15.80
N GLY A 3 -14.14 -42.35 15.34
CA GLY A 3 -14.00 -41.59 14.10
C GLY A 3 -13.05 -40.43 14.34
N GLY A 4 -11.86 -40.50 13.74
CA GLY A 4 -10.95 -39.36 13.66
C GLY A 4 -11.53 -38.32 12.70
N MET A 5 -11.71 -37.10 13.19
CA MET A 5 -11.91 -35.92 12.34
C MET A 5 -10.62 -35.72 11.55
N SER A 6 -10.67 -35.97 10.25
CA SER A 6 -9.65 -35.52 9.30
C SER A 6 -9.72 -34.00 9.24
N THR A 7 -8.70 -33.33 9.76
CA THR A 7 -8.43 -31.91 9.55
C THR A 7 -8.21 -31.66 8.06
N ALA A 8 -8.80 -30.60 7.50
CA ALA A 8 -8.64 -30.24 6.10
C ALA A 8 -7.21 -29.76 5.74
N GLY A 9 -6.38 -29.44 6.75
CA GLY A 9 -5.00 -28.96 6.59
C GLY A 9 -4.00 -30.02 6.09
N ASP A 10 -4.09 -31.26 6.59
CA ASP A 10 -3.12 -32.33 6.28
C ASP A 10 -3.04 -32.67 4.78
N GLY A 11 -4.13 -32.42 4.04
CA GLY A 11 -4.19 -32.66 2.59
C GLY A 11 -3.43 -31.62 1.77
N PHE A 12 -3.48 -30.36 2.18
CA PHE A 12 -2.84 -29.25 1.47
C PHE A 12 -1.32 -29.33 1.60
N GLU A 13 -0.80 -29.47 2.81
CA GLU A 13 0.64 -29.56 3.06
C GLU A 13 1.29 -30.72 2.32
N ALA A 14 0.65 -31.90 2.36
CA ALA A 14 1.13 -33.08 1.64
C ALA A 14 1.17 -32.84 0.11
N LYS A 15 0.22 -32.08 -0.45
CA LYS A 15 0.20 -31.74 -1.89
C LYS A 15 1.29 -30.72 -2.23
N VAL A 16 1.49 -29.69 -1.41
CA VAL A 16 2.60 -28.72 -1.59
C VAL A 16 3.95 -29.42 -1.48
N ALA A 17 4.15 -30.29 -0.50
CA ALA A 17 5.39 -31.05 -0.35
C ALA A 17 5.69 -31.92 -1.59
N ASN A 18 4.67 -32.57 -2.15
CA ASN A 18 4.81 -33.31 -3.41
C ASN A 18 5.15 -32.39 -4.59
N LEU A 19 4.52 -31.22 -4.69
CA LEU A 19 4.79 -30.24 -5.75
C LEU A 19 6.23 -29.72 -5.67
N VAL A 20 6.71 -29.39 -4.47
CA VAL A 20 8.10 -28.99 -4.22
C VAL A 20 9.06 -30.12 -4.57
N ALA A 21 8.77 -31.37 -4.18
CA ALA A 21 9.62 -32.52 -4.50
C ALA A 21 9.74 -32.77 -6.02
N VAL A 22 8.64 -32.62 -6.77
CA VAL A 22 8.63 -32.78 -8.23
C VAL A 22 9.39 -31.66 -8.92
N THR A 23 9.27 -30.42 -8.44
CA THR A 23 9.89 -29.23 -9.03
C THR A 23 11.35 -29.00 -8.62
N GLN A 24 11.83 -29.68 -7.56
CA GLN A 24 13.18 -29.49 -7.03
C GLN A 24 14.30 -29.73 -8.04
N LYS A 25 14.10 -30.61 -9.02
CA LYS A 25 15.10 -30.95 -10.06
C LYS A 25 14.86 -30.27 -11.40
N LEU A 26 13.83 -29.42 -11.48
CA LEU A 26 13.47 -28.73 -12.72
C LEU A 26 14.21 -27.39 -12.82
N ASP A 27 14.48 -26.99 -14.06
CA ASP A 27 14.93 -25.64 -14.40
C ASP A 27 13.76 -24.64 -14.35
N VAL A 28 14.09 -23.35 -14.36
CA VAL A 28 13.11 -22.25 -14.26
C VAL A 28 12.02 -22.37 -15.34
N GLN A 29 12.41 -22.70 -16.57
CA GLN A 29 11.49 -22.81 -17.70
C GLN A 29 10.46 -23.92 -17.49
N ARG A 30 10.90 -25.11 -17.04
CA ARG A 30 10.00 -26.24 -16.74
C ARG A 30 9.13 -25.97 -15.52
N ILE A 31 9.63 -25.27 -14.51
CA ILE A 31 8.82 -24.86 -13.35
C ILE A 31 7.69 -23.93 -13.79
N LEU A 32 7.97 -22.95 -14.65
CA LEU A 32 6.93 -22.08 -15.21
C LEU A 32 5.88 -22.87 -16.02
N GLN A 33 6.29 -23.88 -16.80
CA GLN A 33 5.34 -24.77 -17.47
C GLN A 33 4.47 -25.56 -16.49
N VAL A 34 5.06 -26.11 -15.43
CA VAL A 34 4.30 -26.79 -14.37
C VAL A 34 3.32 -25.83 -13.71
N ARG A 35 3.73 -24.59 -13.42
CA ARG A 35 2.83 -23.54 -12.90
C ARG A 35 1.63 -23.33 -13.82
N ARG A 36 1.84 -23.13 -15.13
CA ARG A 36 0.76 -22.95 -16.09
C ARG A 36 -0.22 -24.13 -16.09
N LEU A 37 0.31 -25.36 -16.08
CA LEU A 37 -0.50 -26.58 -16.07
C LEU A 37 -1.27 -26.74 -14.76
N THR A 38 -0.64 -26.48 -13.62
CA THR A 38 -1.27 -26.56 -12.29
C THR A 38 -2.35 -25.51 -12.12
N MET A 39 -2.14 -24.27 -12.58
CA MET A 39 -3.14 -23.21 -12.52
C MET A 39 -4.32 -23.45 -13.46
N ALA A 40 -4.11 -24.16 -14.58
CA ALA A 40 -5.17 -24.51 -15.52
C ALA A 40 -5.92 -25.80 -15.14
N ASP A 41 -5.39 -26.61 -14.23
CA ASP A 41 -5.97 -27.89 -13.82
C ASP A 41 -7.09 -27.69 -12.77
N PRO A 42 -8.36 -28.02 -13.09
CA PRO A 42 -9.45 -27.90 -12.14
C PRO A 42 -9.31 -28.80 -10.91
N GLN A 43 -8.55 -29.89 -10.97
CA GLN A 43 -8.31 -30.73 -9.79
C GLN A 43 -7.35 -30.05 -8.81
N SER A 44 -6.37 -29.31 -9.31
CA SER A 44 -5.45 -28.52 -8.50
C SER A 44 -6.18 -27.41 -7.74
N LEU A 45 -7.13 -26.75 -8.40
CA LEU A 45 -7.96 -25.70 -7.79
C LEU A 45 -8.96 -26.21 -6.74
N LYS A 46 -9.17 -27.52 -6.60
CA LYS A 46 -10.04 -28.09 -5.55
C LYS A 46 -9.39 -28.10 -4.17
N TRP A 47 -8.06 -28.08 -4.11
CA TRP A 47 -7.34 -28.17 -2.85
C TRP A 47 -6.49 -26.93 -2.54
N ALA A 48 -6.29 -26.04 -3.51
CA ALA A 48 -5.58 -24.78 -3.32
C ALA A 48 -6.21 -23.66 -4.15
N SER A 49 -6.30 -22.46 -3.60
CA SER A 49 -6.70 -21.27 -4.36
C SER A 49 -5.61 -20.86 -5.37
N ALA A 50 -5.98 -20.11 -6.41
CA ALA A 50 -5.01 -19.60 -7.39
C ALA A 50 -3.89 -18.77 -6.73
N ARG A 51 -4.24 -18.00 -5.69
CA ARG A 51 -3.30 -17.18 -4.91
C ARG A 51 -2.34 -18.04 -4.07
N GLN A 52 -2.85 -19.09 -3.43
CA GLN A 52 -2.01 -20.04 -2.68
C GLN A 52 -1.01 -20.74 -3.62
N LEU A 53 -1.47 -21.18 -4.80
CA LEU A 53 -0.59 -21.76 -5.82
C LEU A 53 0.46 -20.76 -6.31
N ASP A 54 0.09 -19.49 -6.52
CA ASP A 54 1.04 -18.44 -6.91
C ASP A 54 2.15 -18.23 -5.88
N LEU A 55 1.80 -18.16 -4.58
CA LEU A 55 2.78 -18.05 -3.50
C LEU A 55 3.74 -19.24 -3.48
N VAL A 56 3.20 -20.46 -3.58
CA VAL A 56 4.00 -21.69 -3.60
C VAL A 56 4.95 -21.69 -4.80
N PHE A 57 4.48 -21.34 -6.00
CA PHE A 57 5.34 -21.30 -7.18
C PHE A 57 6.38 -20.18 -7.14
N ASN A 58 6.07 -19.02 -6.54
CA ASN A 58 7.06 -17.93 -6.39
C ASN A 58 8.26 -18.40 -5.56
N VAL A 59 8.00 -19.14 -4.48
CA VAL A 59 9.05 -19.69 -3.61
C VAL A 59 9.86 -20.76 -4.35
N ILE A 60 9.17 -21.67 -5.06
CA ILE A 60 9.84 -22.69 -5.89
C ILE A 60 10.73 -22.02 -6.95
N LEU A 61 10.25 -20.96 -7.61
CA LEU A 61 10.98 -20.21 -8.63
C LEU A 61 12.17 -19.45 -8.04
N ALA A 62 11.99 -18.78 -6.89
CA ALA A 62 13.08 -18.11 -6.18
C ALA A 62 14.19 -19.10 -5.83
N LYS A 63 13.84 -20.27 -5.29
CA LYS A 63 14.79 -21.35 -5.01
C LYS A 63 15.40 -21.95 -6.27
N ALA A 64 14.69 -21.99 -7.38
CA ALA A 64 15.26 -22.41 -8.66
C ALA A 64 16.30 -21.42 -9.16
N LEU A 65 16.00 -20.12 -9.09
CA LEU A 65 16.93 -19.05 -9.44
C LEU A 65 18.18 -19.07 -8.54
N GLU A 66 18.04 -19.28 -7.22
CA GLU A 66 19.19 -19.43 -6.32
C GLU A 66 20.13 -20.60 -6.69
N ARG A 67 19.62 -21.63 -7.36
CA ARG A 67 20.40 -22.79 -7.84
C ARG A 67 21.02 -22.56 -9.22
N THR A 68 20.51 -21.61 -9.99
CA THR A 68 21.02 -21.28 -11.31
C THR A 68 22.34 -20.52 -11.16
N ASP A 69 23.28 -20.74 -12.10
CA ASP A 69 24.56 -20.06 -12.05
C ASP A 69 24.36 -18.53 -12.18
N MET A 70 25.08 -17.76 -11.35
CA MET A 70 24.92 -16.31 -11.30
C MET A 70 25.23 -15.65 -12.66
N ALA A 71 26.19 -16.19 -13.43
CA ALA A 71 26.50 -15.66 -14.76
C ALA A 71 25.35 -15.91 -15.74
N GLU A 72 24.63 -17.02 -15.59
CA GLU A 72 23.44 -17.35 -16.39
C GLU A 72 22.26 -16.42 -16.05
N ILE A 73 22.03 -16.12 -14.77
CA ILE A 73 20.99 -15.16 -14.33
C ILE A 73 21.32 -13.76 -14.85
N LEU A 74 22.59 -13.32 -14.74
CA LEU A 74 23.04 -12.03 -15.28
C LEU A 74 22.83 -11.98 -16.81
N ALA A 75 23.26 -13.00 -17.55
CA ALA A 75 23.05 -13.07 -18.98
C ALA A 75 21.56 -13.03 -19.35
N ALA A 76 20.72 -13.80 -18.65
CA ALA A 76 19.28 -13.80 -18.86
C ALA A 76 18.66 -12.42 -18.56
N SER A 77 19.07 -11.75 -17.48
CA SER A 77 18.56 -10.41 -17.13
C SER A 77 18.82 -9.37 -18.22
N THR A 78 19.97 -9.44 -18.91
CA THR A 78 20.27 -8.54 -20.03
C THR A 78 19.39 -8.78 -21.26
N GLN A 79 18.79 -9.97 -21.35
CA GLN A 79 17.84 -10.38 -22.39
C GLN A 79 16.41 -10.44 -21.85
N HIS A 80 16.11 -9.68 -20.80
CA HIS A 80 14.79 -9.65 -20.17
C HIS A 80 14.23 -11.03 -19.80
N PHE A 81 15.10 -11.95 -19.38
CA PHE A 81 14.77 -13.34 -19.04
C PHE A 81 14.13 -14.18 -20.15
N ASP A 82 14.05 -13.68 -21.39
CA ASP A 82 13.44 -14.40 -22.51
C ASP A 82 13.99 -15.84 -22.70
N PRO A 83 15.30 -16.13 -22.52
CA PRO A 83 15.83 -17.49 -22.61
C PRO A 83 15.28 -18.47 -21.56
N MET A 84 14.79 -17.97 -20.43
CA MET A 84 14.26 -18.77 -19.33
C MET A 84 12.74 -18.93 -19.38
N LEU A 85 12.06 -18.23 -20.29
CA LEU A 85 10.60 -18.26 -20.41
C LEU A 85 10.14 -19.43 -21.30
N PRO A 86 9.06 -20.13 -20.93
CA PRO A 86 8.47 -21.13 -21.80
C PRO A 86 7.63 -20.47 -22.91
N PRO A 87 7.58 -21.06 -24.11
CA PRO A 87 6.76 -20.53 -25.21
C PRO A 87 5.29 -20.48 -24.81
N GLY A 88 4.56 -19.45 -25.22
CA GLY A 88 3.15 -19.27 -24.88
C GLY A 88 2.56 -17.96 -25.39
N PRO A 89 1.30 -17.68 -25.01
CA PRO A 89 0.65 -16.39 -25.27
C PRO A 89 1.47 -15.21 -24.72
N GLU A 90 1.55 -14.12 -25.49
CA GLU A 90 2.41 -12.98 -25.18
C GLU A 90 2.09 -12.32 -23.84
N ASP A 91 0.81 -12.25 -23.48
CA ASP A 91 0.33 -11.71 -22.21
C ASP A 91 0.76 -12.56 -20.99
N GLN A 92 0.82 -13.88 -21.16
CA GLN A 92 1.28 -14.79 -20.12
C GLN A 92 2.81 -14.76 -19.98
N VAL A 93 3.52 -14.72 -21.12
CA VAL A 93 4.98 -14.60 -21.16
C VAL A 93 5.43 -13.28 -20.52
N ASP A 94 4.73 -12.17 -20.78
CA ASP A 94 5.07 -10.88 -20.17
C ASP A 94 4.88 -10.88 -18.65
N LYS A 95 3.81 -11.49 -18.13
CA LYS A 95 3.63 -11.63 -16.67
C LYS A 95 4.75 -12.45 -16.02
N GLU A 96 5.13 -13.55 -16.64
CA GLU A 96 6.21 -14.40 -16.15
C GLU A 96 7.58 -13.71 -16.24
N ARG A 97 7.78 -12.88 -17.26
CA ARG A 97 8.96 -12.03 -17.39
C ARG A 97 9.09 -11.09 -16.19
N TRP A 98 8.04 -10.37 -15.85
CA TRP A 98 8.03 -9.47 -14.69
C TRP A 98 8.24 -10.22 -13.38
N LEU A 99 7.61 -11.39 -13.22
CA LEU A 99 7.82 -12.25 -12.07
C LEU A 99 9.29 -12.66 -11.90
N LEU A 100 9.96 -13.09 -12.98
CA LEU A 100 11.39 -13.45 -12.90
C LEU A 100 12.27 -12.25 -12.58
N PHE A 101 11.93 -11.05 -13.06
CA PHE A 101 12.63 -9.83 -12.69
C PHE A 101 12.55 -9.55 -11.18
N ASP A 102 11.34 -9.62 -10.62
CA ASP A 102 11.12 -9.36 -9.20
C ASP A 102 11.85 -10.38 -8.32
N LEU A 103 11.77 -11.67 -8.68
CA LEU A 103 12.42 -12.75 -7.94
C LEU A 103 13.96 -12.74 -8.08
N ALA A 104 14.50 -12.31 -9.23
CA ALA A 104 15.94 -12.25 -9.43
C ALA A 104 16.59 -10.99 -8.84
N LYS A 105 15.82 -9.93 -8.55
CA LYS A 105 16.33 -8.65 -8.04
C LYS A 105 17.17 -8.77 -6.76
N PRO A 106 16.80 -9.56 -5.73
CA PRO A 106 17.64 -9.76 -4.55
C PRO A 106 18.98 -10.42 -4.91
N ILE A 107 18.96 -11.43 -5.77
CA ILE A 107 20.14 -12.18 -6.21
C ILE A 107 21.10 -11.24 -6.98
N LEU A 108 20.56 -10.46 -7.93
CA LEU A 108 21.32 -9.51 -8.76
C LEU A 108 21.90 -8.34 -7.95
N SER A 109 21.26 -7.94 -6.86
CA SER A 109 21.74 -6.87 -5.98
C SER A 109 22.75 -7.34 -4.92
N GLY A 110 23.02 -8.65 -4.84
CA GLY A 110 23.87 -9.23 -3.79
C GLY A 110 23.23 -9.16 -2.40
N ALA A 111 21.94 -8.83 -2.31
CA ALA A 111 21.18 -8.93 -1.08
C ALA A 111 20.92 -10.41 -0.82
N SER A 112 21.41 -10.93 0.31
CA SER A 112 20.94 -12.23 0.81
C SER A 112 19.42 -12.12 0.94
N ALA A 113 18.67 -12.92 0.19
CA ALA A 113 17.27 -13.15 0.50
C ALA A 113 17.22 -13.47 2.01
N SER A 114 16.53 -12.63 2.78
CA SER A 114 16.38 -12.89 4.21
C SER A 114 15.77 -14.28 4.34
N THR A 115 16.25 -15.06 5.30
CA THR A 115 15.89 -16.46 5.57
C THR A 115 14.42 -16.65 5.99
N THR A 116 13.55 -15.70 5.65
CA THR A 116 12.17 -15.51 6.07
C THR A 116 11.15 -16.02 5.04
N GLU A 117 11.59 -16.47 3.86
CA GLU A 117 10.74 -17.17 2.88
C GLU A 117 11.07 -18.68 2.87
N THR A 118 11.07 -19.31 4.04
CA THR A 118 11.04 -20.77 4.13
C THR A 118 9.65 -21.26 3.72
N THR A 119 9.56 -22.49 3.21
CA THR A 119 8.27 -23.15 2.95
C THR A 119 7.37 -23.09 4.18
N GLU A 120 7.96 -23.13 5.38
CA GLU A 120 7.31 -22.97 6.68
C GLU A 120 6.71 -21.56 6.88
N ALA A 121 7.44 -20.48 6.58
CA ALA A 121 6.89 -19.11 6.64
C ALA A 121 5.80 -18.85 5.58
N VAL A 122 5.85 -19.56 4.47
CA VAL A 122 4.82 -19.55 3.42
C VAL A 122 3.61 -20.36 3.86
N MET A 123 3.81 -21.49 4.54
CA MET A 123 2.72 -22.21 5.20
C MET A 123 2.09 -21.36 6.30
N ASP A 124 2.86 -20.64 7.12
CA ASP A 124 2.33 -19.71 8.12
C ASP A 124 1.53 -18.57 7.46
N GLN A 125 1.97 -18.06 6.30
CA GLN A 125 1.19 -17.09 5.51
C GLN A 125 -0.06 -17.72 4.89
N ILE A 126 -0.02 -18.98 4.48
CA ILE A 126 -1.15 -19.71 3.91
C ILE A 126 -2.13 -20.18 4.98
N GLU A 127 -1.69 -20.44 6.21
CA GLU A 127 -2.52 -20.74 7.38
C GLU A 127 -3.14 -19.45 7.93
N ALA A 128 -2.40 -18.34 7.94
CA ALA A 128 -2.94 -17.01 8.20
C ALA A 128 -3.96 -16.58 7.11
N ASP A 129 -3.73 -16.95 5.85
CA ASP A 129 -4.68 -16.82 4.74
C ASP A 129 -5.67 -18.02 4.65
N GLY A 130 -5.59 -18.99 5.56
CA GLY A 130 -6.46 -20.19 5.61
C GLY A 130 -7.70 -19.98 6.47
N ASP A 131 -7.62 -19.02 7.39
CA ASP A 131 -8.75 -18.32 8.00
C ASP A 131 -9.22 -17.13 7.12
N ASP A 132 -8.56 -16.83 5.99
CA ASP A 132 -8.98 -15.86 4.98
C ASP A 132 -9.91 -16.56 3.97
N HIS A 133 -11.10 -16.91 4.46
CA HIS A 133 -12.26 -16.98 3.57
C HIS A 133 -12.34 -15.62 2.85
N GLY A 134 -12.04 -15.65 1.54
CA GLY A 134 -12.00 -14.46 0.71
C GLY A 134 -13.18 -13.52 0.97
N ASP A 135 -12.85 -12.25 1.15
CA ASP A 135 -13.71 -11.09 0.89
C ASP A 135 -15.10 -11.03 1.55
N ASP A 136 -15.40 -11.82 2.58
CA ASP A 136 -16.63 -11.70 3.37
C ASP A 136 -16.41 -11.54 4.90
N ASP A 137 -15.17 -11.64 5.40
CA ASP A 137 -14.84 -11.45 6.83
C ASP A 137 -14.39 -10.02 7.20
N GLU A 138 -14.35 -9.09 6.24
CA GLU A 138 -13.86 -7.71 6.46
C GLU A 138 -14.81 -6.84 7.31
N TYR A 139 -16.02 -7.35 7.59
CA TYR A 139 -17.01 -6.78 8.52
C TYR A 139 -17.29 -7.66 9.74
N SER A 140 -16.49 -8.69 10.00
CA SER A 140 -16.65 -9.47 11.22
C SER A 140 -16.40 -8.56 12.43
N PRO A 141 -17.41 -8.37 13.32
CA PRO A 141 -17.30 -7.42 14.40
C PRO A 141 -16.21 -7.88 15.36
N GLN A 142 -15.04 -7.26 15.25
CA GLN A 142 -13.94 -7.50 16.16
C GLN A 142 -14.35 -7.07 17.56
N SER A 143 -14.39 -8.06 18.45
CA SER A 143 -14.51 -7.81 19.87
C SER A 143 -13.12 -7.44 20.39
N TYR A 144 -13.03 -6.25 20.97
CA TYR A 144 -11.81 -5.77 21.61
C TYR A 144 -11.95 -5.92 23.12
N GLY A 145 -10.85 -6.30 23.80
CA GLY A 145 -10.83 -6.44 25.25
C GLY A 145 -10.87 -5.10 25.99
N ASP A 146 -10.43 -4.01 25.36
CA ASP A 146 -10.32 -2.70 25.98
C ASP A 146 -10.34 -1.56 24.93
N PHE A 147 -10.58 -0.33 25.40
CA PHE A 147 -10.62 0.87 24.55
C PHE A 147 -9.29 1.20 23.89
N ALA A 148 -8.16 0.95 24.56
CA ALA A 148 -6.84 1.29 24.04
C ALA A 148 -6.53 0.49 22.78
N THR A 149 -6.66 -0.82 22.88
CA THR A 149 -6.44 -1.75 21.76
C THR A 149 -7.41 -1.45 20.62
N MET A 150 -8.70 -1.27 20.92
CA MET A 150 -9.71 -0.90 19.92
C MET A 150 -9.36 0.38 19.18
N PHE A 151 -9.04 1.44 19.92
CA PHE A 151 -8.77 2.76 19.36
C PHE A 151 -7.53 2.73 18.46
N ASP A 152 -6.44 2.12 18.95
CA ASP A 152 -5.17 2.07 18.23
C ASP A 152 -5.29 1.23 16.95
N ASP A 153 -5.93 0.07 17.03
CA ASP A 153 -6.12 -0.81 15.88
C ASP A 153 -7.07 -0.22 14.85
N SER A 154 -8.17 0.38 15.28
CA SER A 154 -9.16 0.97 14.36
C SER A 154 -8.55 2.08 13.52
N ILE A 155 -7.83 3.01 14.16
CA ILE A 155 -7.16 4.11 13.44
C ILE A 155 -6.04 3.57 12.57
N SER A 156 -5.23 2.64 13.09
CA SER A 156 -4.11 2.06 12.33
C SER A 156 -4.59 1.33 11.07
N ARG A 157 -5.63 0.50 11.17
CA ARG A 157 -6.21 -0.22 10.04
C ARG A 157 -6.82 0.73 9.02
N TYR A 158 -7.58 1.72 9.49
CA TYR A 158 -8.17 2.74 8.63
C TYR A 158 -7.09 3.48 7.83
N VAL A 159 -6.07 4.01 8.51
CA VAL A 159 -4.94 4.69 7.88
C VAL A 159 -4.20 3.77 6.91
N LYS A 160 -3.96 2.51 7.29
CA LYS A 160 -3.30 1.52 6.41
C LYS A 160 -4.08 1.33 5.11
N ARG A 161 -5.40 1.14 5.19
CA ARG A 161 -6.28 0.99 4.02
C ARG A 161 -6.24 2.24 3.14
N THR A 162 -6.39 3.43 3.74
CA THR A 162 -6.31 4.69 3.02
C THR A 162 -4.96 4.86 2.30
N LEU A 163 -3.84 4.56 2.96
CA LEU A 163 -2.52 4.62 2.34
C LEU A 163 -2.33 3.58 1.22
N ALA A 164 -2.89 2.38 1.39
CA ALA A 164 -2.84 1.34 0.36
C ALA A 164 -3.58 1.77 -0.92
N VAL A 165 -4.71 2.46 -0.79
CA VAL A 165 -5.49 2.97 -1.94
C VAL A 165 -4.72 4.04 -2.72
N ILE A 166 -4.02 4.94 -2.03
CA ILE A 166 -3.28 6.02 -2.70
C ILE A 166 -1.89 5.60 -3.17
N ALA A 167 -1.35 4.48 -2.70
CA ALA A 167 -0.03 3.99 -3.08
C ALA A 167 0.09 3.81 -4.60
N ALA A 168 1.20 4.30 -5.16
CA ALA A 168 1.48 4.18 -6.59
C ALA A 168 2.27 2.89 -6.89
N GLY A 169 2.02 2.30 -8.06
CA GLY A 169 2.73 1.13 -8.59
C GLY A 169 4.10 1.47 -9.18
N GLY A 170 4.31 2.73 -9.59
CA GLY A 170 5.66 3.26 -9.84
C GLY A 170 6.25 2.95 -11.22
N ASN A 171 5.60 3.40 -12.31
CA ASN A 171 6.13 3.23 -13.68
C ASN A 171 7.31 4.18 -14.03
N ARG A 172 7.82 4.95 -13.06
CA ARG A 172 8.88 5.96 -13.25
C ARG A 172 9.97 5.79 -12.19
N PRO A 173 10.84 4.76 -12.31
CA PRO A 173 11.82 4.42 -11.27
C PRO A 173 12.91 5.49 -11.04
N HIS A 174 13.08 6.41 -11.99
CA HIS A 174 14.05 7.50 -11.90
C HIS A 174 13.51 8.74 -11.15
N ILE A 175 12.23 8.76 -10.79
CA ILE A 175 11.61 9.84 -10.01
C ILE A 175 11.18 9.23 -8.68
N PRO A 176 11.76 9.65 -7.54
CA PRO A 176 11.38 9.12 -6.25
C PRO A 176 9.93 9.49 -5.92
N LEU A 177 9.19 8.55 -5.33
CA LEU A 177 7.82 8.76 -4.90
C LEU A 177 7.77 9.75 -3.72
N PRO A 178 6.79 10.66 -3.66
CA PRO A 178 6.44 11.32 -2.41
C PRO A 178 6.05 10.28 -1.35
N PHE A 179 6.41 10.48 -0.07
CA PHE A 179 6.16 9.52 1.00
C PHE A 179 4.73 8.96 1.03
N TYR A 180 3.72 9.81 0.85
CA TYR A 180 2.32 9.41 0.94
C TYR A 180 1.85 8.52 -0.22
N LEU A 181 2.63 8.40 -1.31
CA LEU A 181 2.37 7.47 -2.40
C LEU A 181 3.28 6.23 -2.34
N ALA A 182 4.27 6.20 -1.45
CA ALA A 182 5.21 5.11 -1.33
C ALA A 182 4.57 3.95 -0.55
N PRO A 183 4.43 2.74 -1.12
CA PRO A 183 3.92 1.56 -0.38
C PRO A 183 4.62 1.30 0.98
N PRO A 184 5.97 1.37 1.11
CA PRO A 184 6.63 1.07 2.38
C PRO A 184 6.37 2.12 3.48
N PHE A 185 6.04 3.36 3.10
CA PHE A 185 5.77 4.43 4.06
C PHE A 185 4.62 4.08 5.02
N ALA A 186 3.63 3.29 4.56
CA ALA A 186 2.50 2.89 5.40
C ALA A 186 2.97 2.21 6.69
N SER A 187 3.90 1.26 6.60
CA SER A 187 4.42 0.55 7.77
C SER A 187 5.17 1.49 8.73
N CYS A 188 6.02 2.36 8.19
CA CYS A 188 6.74 3.36 8.98
C CYS A 188 5.78 4.33 9.68
N TYR A 189 4.76 4.81 8.97
CA TYR A 189 3.76 5.71 9.51
C TYR A 189 2.97 5.06 10.64
N LEU A 190 2.52 3.81 10.48
CA LEU A 190 1.83 3.07 11.53
C LEU A 190 2.69 2.85 12.78
N HIS A 191 3.99 2.63 12.61
CA HIS A 191 4.92 2.53 13.73
C HIS A 191 4.98 3.85 14.51
N VAL A 192 5.13 4.99 13.82
CA VAL A 192 5.05 6.31 14.46
C VAL A 192 3.72 6.51 15.19
N LEU A 193 2.60 6.15 14.56
CA LEU A 193 1.29 6.28 15.17
C LEU A 193 1.16 5.48 16.47
N ARG A 194 1.53 4.20 16.43
CA ARG A 194 1.37 3.28 17.58
C ARG A 194 2.32 3.60 18.73
N ASP A 195 3.53 4.00 18.43
CA ASP A 195 4.56 4.13 19.47
C ASP A 195 4.57 5.53 20.09
N THR A 196 4.19 6.56 19.30
CA THR A 196 4.28 7.96 19.77
C THR A 196 2.93 8.67 19.81
N LEU A 197 2.15 8.65 18.71
CA LEU A 197 1.00 9.53 18.56
C LEU A 197 -0.22 9.06 19.39
N LEU A 198 -0.64 7.82 19.16
CA LEU A 198 -1.88 7.26 19.72
C LEU A 198 -1.81 7.10 21.25
N PRO A 199 -0.71 6.60 21.86
CA PRO A 199 -0.59 6.56 23.32
C PRO A 199 -0.69 7.97 23.93
N ALA A 200 -0.04 8.96 23.31
CA ALA A 200 -0.07 10.35 23.76
C ALA A 200 -1.46 10.99 23.62
N MET A 201 -2.23 10.62 22.58
CA MET A 201 -3.63 11.02 22.45
C MET A 201 -4.48 10.42 23.56
N ARG A 202 -4.43 9.10 23.76
CA ARG A 202 -5.24 8.39 24.78
C ARG A 202 -4.92 8.81 26.22
N SER A 203 -3.71 9.30 26.47
CA SER A 203 -3.34 9.83 27.79
C SER A 203 -4.10 11.11 28.20
N SER A 204 -4.72 11.82 27.23
CA SER A 204 -5.42 13.07 27.47
C SER A 204 -6.69 12.88 28.30
N ARG A 205 -7.08 13.91 29.04
CA ARG A 205 -8.30 13.88 29.86
C ARG A 205 -9.55 13.63 29.03
N ARG A 206 -9.73 14.34 27.91
CA ARG A 206 -10.92 14.17 27.03
C ARG A 206 -10.97 12.78 26.41
N MET A 207 -9.83 12.19 26.05
CA MET A 207 -9.80 10.83 25.52
C MET A 207 -10.11 9.78 26.60
N LYS A 208 -9.69 10.00 27.85
CA LYS A 208 -10.11 9.17 28.99
C LYS A 208 -11.61 9.29 29.29
N GLU A 209 -12.16 10.50 29.20
CA GLU A 209 -13.61 10.72 29.32
C GLU A 209 -14.37 9.99 28.19
N LEU A 210 -13.87 10.06 26.94
CA LEU A 210 -14.42 9.29 25.82
C LEU A 210 -14.36 7.78 26.08
N ALA A 211 -13.22 7.27 26.60
CA ALA A 211 -13.03 5.86 26.91
C ALA A 211 -14.03 5.32 27.94
N VAL A 212 -14.47 6.14 28.90
CA VAL A 212 -15.44 5.76 29.94
C VAL A 212 -16.89 6.06 29.52
N SER A 213 -17.10 6.95 28.55
CA SER A 213 -18.44 7.40 28.15
C SER A 213 -19.34 6.31 27.57
N ARG A 214 -18.76 5.22 27.06
CA ARG A 214 -19.45 4.16 26.32
C ARG A 214 -18.76 2.81 26.49
N ASN A 215 -19.49 1.75 26.17
CA ASN A 215 -18.91 0.43 26.04
C ASN A 215 -18.20 0.29 24.67
N TRP A 216 -16.87 0.14 24.72
CA TRP A 216 -16.01 0.06 23.54
C TRP A 216 -15.62 -1.37 23.17
N THR A 217 -16.08 -2.37 23.92
CA THR A 217 -15.85 -3.79 23.60
C THR A 217 -16.93 -4.35 22.65
N GLU A 218 -17.96 -3.55 22.35
CA GLU A 218 -19.06 -3.94 21.48
C GLU A 218 -18.66 -3.98 20.01
N ALA A 219 -19.33 -4.87 19.27
CA ALA A 219 -19.33 -4.91 17.82
C ALA A 219 -19.49 -3.50 17.20
N GLY A 220 -18.66 -3.18 16.21
CA GLY A 220 -18.68 -1.91 15.50
C GLY A 220 -18.14 -0.70 16.27
N ALA A 221 -17.56 -0.88 17.47
CA ALA A 221 -16.89 0.20 18.20
C ALA A 221 -15.83 0.93 17.36
N GLY A 222 -15.01 0.18 16.62
CA GLY A 222 -14.01 0.75 15.73
C GLY A 222 -14.60 1.59 14.61
N GLY A 223 -15.63 1.09 13.93
CA GLY A 223 -16.37 1.84 12.91
C GLY A 223 -16.97 3.13 13.45
N ARG A 224 -17.42 3.16 14.71
CA ARG A 224 -17.89 4.39 15.37
C ARG A 224 -16.77 5.42 15.57
N ILE A 225 -15.56 5.00 15.94
CA ILE A 225 -14.40 5.89 16.06
C ILE A 225 -14.08 6.52 14.70
N ILE A 226 -14.06 5.71 13.65
CA ILE A 226 -13.84 6.22 12.28
C ILE A 226 -14.96 7.15 11.86
N GLY A 227 -16.22 6.79 12.11
CA GLY A 227 -17.37 7.66 11.84
C GLY A 227 -17.30 9.00 12.57
N MET A 228 -16.81 9.02 13.83
CA MET A 228 -16.56 10.27 14.55
C MET A 228 -15.47 11.10 13.86
N ILE A 229 -14.39 10.50 13.37
CA ILE A 229 -13.33 11.18 12.63
C ILE A 229 -13.89 11.77 11.32
N GLN A 230 -14.63 10.97 10.55
CA GLN A 230 -15.16 11.37 9.24
C GLN A 230 -16.29 12.40 9.33
N ALA A 231 -17.10 12.37 10.39
CA ALA A 231 -18.12 13.40 10.62
C ALA A 231 -17.51 14.81 10.79
N GLY A 232 -16.21 14.89 11.11
CA GLY A 232 -15.52 16.16 11.28
C GLY A 232 -16.06 16.96 12.47
N GLY A 233 -15.91 18.29 12.39
CA GLY A 233 -16.44 19.24 13.38
C GLY A 233 -15.41 19.85 14.33
N SER A 234 -15.65 21.10 14.74
CA SER A 234 -14.77 21.87 15.64
C SER A 234 -14.63 21.26 17.03
N ASP A 235 -15.65 20.52 17.49
CA ASP A 235 -15.69 19.88 18.80
C ASP A 235 -15.16 18.43 18.80
N ASN A 236 -14.61 17.98 17.67
CA ASN A 236 -14.08 16.63 17.53
C ASN A 236 -12.81 16.45 18.37
N ALA A 237 -12.96 15.83 19.55
CA ALA A 237 -11.85 15.63 20.47
C ALA A 237 -10.73 14.76 19.88
N ILE A 238 -11.08 13.79 19.01
CA ILE A 238 -10.10 12.91 18.37
C ILE A 238 -9.24 13.71 17.41
N LEU A 239 -9.86 14.46 16.48
CA LEU A 239 -9.15 15.28 15.51
C LEU A 239 -8.36 16.43 16.16
N HIS A 240 -8.92 17.07 17.19
CA HIS A 240 -8.20 18.10 17.94
C HIS A 240 -6.90 17.55 18.55
N HIS A 241 -6.97 16.38 19.20
CA HIS A 241 -5.78 15.75 19.76
C HIS A 241 -4.84 15.22 18.69
N TRP A 242 -5.36 14.66 17.60
CA TRP A 242 -4.57 14.22 16.45
C TRP A 242 -3.73 15.37 15.89
N ASP A 243 -4.36 16.50 15.57
CA ASP A 243 -3.65 17.66 15.02
C ASP A 243 -2.66 18.24 16.01
N SER A 244 -3.08 18.43 17.26
CA SER A 244 -2.23 18.97 18.30
C SER A 244 -0.99 18.12 18.52
N ARG A 245 -1.09 16.78 18.42
CA ARG A 245 0.08 15.89 18.59
C ARG A 245 1.05 15.98 17.43
N TRP A 246 0.56 16.05 16.19
CA TRP A 246 1.44 16.29 15.06
C TRP A 246 2.18 17.64 15.15
N GLN A 247 1.49 18.69 15.61
CA GLN A 247 2.12 20.01 15.80
C GLN A 247 3.24 20.00 16.85
N VAL A 248 3.19 19.09 17.83
CA VAL A 248 4.27 18.93 18.82
C VAL A 248 5.58 18.52 18.17
N PHE A 249 5.57 17.92 16.97
CA PHE A 249 6.79 17.53 16.24
C PHE A 249 7.41 18.66 15.42
N HIS A 250 6.71 19.79 15.21
CA HIS A 250 7.27 20.94 14.51
C HIS A 250 8.46 21.52 15.30
N PRO A 251 9.61 21.83 14.67
CA PRO A 251 10.81 22.32 15.38
C PRO A 251 10.59 23.58 16.21
N GLU A 252 9.70 24.47 15.74
CA GLU A 252 9.38 25.72 16.44
C GLU A 252 8.36 25.53 17.59
N HIS A 253 7.81 24.33 17.76
CA HIS A 253 6.82 24.08 18.80
C HIS A 253 7.49 23.98 20.18
N VAL A 254 7.23 24.97 21.03
CA VAL A 254 7.77 25.01 22.39
C VAL A 254 6.98 24.09 23.32
N ILE A 255 7.58 22.97 23.71
CA ILE A 255 7.03 22.07 24.72
C ILE A 255 7.21 22.72 26.11
N LYS A 256 6.12 23.04 26.78
CA LYS A 256 6.15 23.58 28.15
C LYS A 256 5.94 22.46 29.17
N GLY A 257 6.79 22.42 30.20
CA GLY A 257 6.61 21.56 31.36
C GLY A 257 5.46 22.04 32.27
N LYS A 258 5.17 21.28 33.33
CA LYS A 258 4.17 21.65 34.35
C LYS A 258 4.46 23.02 34.99
N ASP A 259 5.73 23.41 35.03
CA ASP A 259 6.22 24.67 35.59
C ASP A 259 6.20 25.83 34.58
N GLY A 260 5.60 25.63 33.38
CA GLY A 260 5.54 26.62 32.30
C GLY A 260 6.87 26.83 31.56
N LYS A 261 7.96 26.23 32.02
CA LYS A 261 9.30 26.33 31.42
C LYS A 261 9.43 25.45 30.17
N PRO A 262 10.22 25.86 29.16
CA PRO A 262 10.55 25.01 28.02
C PRO A 262 11.21 23.71 28.50
N ARG A 263 10.70 22.57 28.02
CA ARG A 263 11.30 21.25 28.24
C ARG A 263 12.02 20.83 26.95
N PRO A 264 13.27 20.33 27.03
CA PRO A 264 13.93 19.77 25.87
C PRO A 264 13.14 18.57 25.34
N ARG A 265 13.02 18.46 24.02
CA ARG A 265 12.41 17.31 23.35
C ARG A 265 13.32 16.10 23.59
N LYS A 266 12.74 14.94 23.91
CA LYS A 266 13.52 13.70 23.96
C LYS A 266 13.77 13.24 22.53
N ALA A 267 14.96 12.71 22.26
CA ALA A 267 15.30 12.16 20.94
C ALA A 267 14.37 10.99 20.54
N GLU A 268 13.93 10.21 21.51
CA GLU A 268 12.99 9.09 21.34
C GLU A 268 11.58 9.52 20.88
N ASP A 269 11.23 10.79 21.09
CA ASP A 269 9.92 11.35 20.69
C ASP A 269 9.99 12.05 19.31
N ASP A 270 11.11 11.97 18.60
CA ASP A 270 11.29 12.63 17.29
C ASP A 270 11.10 11.65 16.12
N PRO A 271 9.98 11.70 15.38
CA PRO A 271 9.72 10.76 14.29
C PRO A 271 10.52 11.07 13.02
N TRP A 272 11.19 12.23 12.92
CA TRP A 272 11.81 12.67 11.67
C TRP A 272 12.98 11.80 11.25
N GLN A 273 13.79 11.31 12.20
CA GLN A 273 14.91 10.43 11.88
C GLN A 273 14.42 9.08 11.35
N LEU A 274 13.39 8.52 11.97
CA LEU A 274 12.79 7.27 11.53
C LEU A 274 12.26 7.36 10.10
N PHE A 275 11.57 8.46 9.76
CA PHE A 275 11.11 8.69 8.40
C PHE A 275 12.25 8.81 7.39
N GLN A 276 13.34 9.47 7.75
CA GLN A 276 14.52 9.59 6.89
C GLN A 276 15.20 8.25 6.66
N ASP A 277 15.35 7.45 7.71
CA ASP A 277 15.97 6.12 7.65
C ASP A 277 15.15 5.17 6.77
N ASP A 278 13.82 5.16 6.94
CA ASP A 278 12.90 4.36 6.11
C ASP A 278 12.93 4.80 4.65
N ALA A 279 12.89 6.11 4.38
CA ALA A 279 12.97 6.65 3.04
C ALA A 279 14.31 6.36 2.34
N ALA A 280 15.43 6.46 3.06
CA ALA A 280 16.75 6.11 2.54
C ALA A 280 16.83 4.62 2.19
N LYS A 281 16.23 3.75 3.01
CA LYS A 281 16.17 2.31 2.78
C LYS A 281 15.29 1.94 1.58
N HIS A 282 14.19 2.66 1.36
CA HIS A 282 13.16 2.28 0.40
C HIS A 282 13.08 3.15 -0.87
N GLY A 283 13.86 4.23 -0.96
CA GLY A 283 14.01 5.03 -2.18
C GLY A 283 12.87 6.00 -2.48
N TYR A 284 12.25 6.59 -1.46
CA TYR A 284 11.20 7.61 -1.61
C TYR A 284 11.60 8.95 -0.95
N ILE A 285 10.85 10.01 -1.19
CA ILE A 285 11.06 11.33 -0.57
C ILE A 285 10.42 11.32 0.83
N PRO A 286 11.20 11.42 1.94
CA PRO A 286 10.64 11.38 3.29
C PRO A 286 9.75 12.61 3.59
N PRO A 287 8.81 12.51 4.55
CA PRO A 287 8.16 13.68 5.10
C PRO A 287 9.13 14.54 5.94
N TYR A 288 8.94 15.85 5.89
CA TYR A 288 9.64 16.85 6.69
C TYR A 288 8.65 17.58 7.62
N PRO A 289 9.14 18.42 8.56
CA PRO A 289 8.26 19.23 9.38
C PRO A 289 7.24 20.09 8.63
N SER A 290 7.59 20.54 7.41
CA SER A 290 6.66 21.25 6.51
C SER A 290 5.48 20.40 6.05
N ASP A 291 5.62 19.09 6.09
CA ASP A 291 4.62 18.11 5.64
C ASP A 291 3.67 17.65 6.76
N ILE A 292 3.79 18.21 7.97
CA ILE A 292 2.83 17.99 9.06
C ILE A 292 1.37 18.11 8.59
N PRO A 293 0.96 19.14 7.81
CA PRO A 293 -0.41 19.23 7.31
C PRO A 293 -0.84 18.02 6.46
N MET A 294 0.09 17.41 5.72
CA MET A 294 -0.18 16.22 4.93
C MET A 294 -0.26 14.96 5.81
N LEU A 295 0.63 14.81 6.80
CA LEU A 295 0.56 13.71 7.77
C LEU A 295 -0.76 13.75 8.55
N GLN A 296 -1.15 14.92 9.05
CA GLN A 296 -2.42 15.14 9.74
C GLN A 296 -3.63 14.75 8.88
N ARG A 297 -3.54 14.93 7.57
CA ARG A 297 -4.64 14.74 6.64
C ARG A 297 -4.94 13.28 6.34
N ILE A 298 -3.98 12.38 6.45
CA ILE A 298 -4.14 10.97 6.07
C ILE A 298 -5.35 10.33 6.77
N VAL A 299 -5.60 10.64 8.05
CA VAL A 299 -6.74 10.08 8.81
C VAL A 299 -8.10 10.65 8.37
N ARG A 300 -8.13 11.73 7.60
CA ARG A 300 -9.33 12.40 7.09
C ARG A 300 -9.68 11.99 5.66
N LEU A 301 -8.77 11.29 5.01
CA LEU A 301 -8.98 10.78 3.66
C LEU A 301 -9.80 9.50 3.74
N ASP A 302 -10.97 9.52 3.11
CA ASP A 302 -11.82 8.36 2.96
C ASP A 302 -11.29 7.42 1.88
N GLY A 303 -10.69 6.32 2.31
CA GLY A 303 -10.11 5.30 1.43
C GLY A 303 -11.11 4.68 0.46
N GLU A 304 -12.37 4.50 0.86
CA GLU A 304 -13.41 3.91 -0.02
C GLU A 304 -13.77 4.91 -1.13
N VAL A 305 -14.00 6.17 -0.76
CA VAL A 305 -14.29 7.24 -1.73
C VAL A 305 -13.13 7.46 -2.69
N LEU A 306 -11.89 7.36 -2.20
CA LEU A 306 -10.68 7.45 -3.03
C LEU A 306 -10.54 6.25 -3.96
N ALA A 307 -10.84 5.04 -3.50
CA ALA A 307 -10.79 3.82 -4.32
C ALA A 307 -11.81 3.87 -5.45
N ASP A 308 -13.04 4.29 -5.16
CA ASP A 308 -14.10 4.49 -6.16
C ASP A 308 -13.73 5.55 -7.20
N ALA A 309 -13.15 6.66 -6.75
CA ALA A 309 -12.68 7.72 -7.63
C ALA A 309 -11.53 7.24 -8.52
N TRP A 310 -10.57 6.49 -7.95
CA TRP A 310 -9.46 5.92 -8.68
C TRP A 310 -9.92 4.89 -9.71
N GLY A 311 -10.86 4.00 -9.36
CA GLY A 311 -11.44 3.03 -10.31
C GLY A 311 -12.09 3.71 -11.52
N GLN A 312 -12.84 4.80 -11.30
CA GLN A 312 -13.40 5.60 -12.38
C GLN A 312 -12.32 6.25 -13.25
N LEU A 313 -11.26 6.78 -12.64
CA LEU A 313 -10.13 7.39 -13.35
C LEU A 313 -9.37 6.35 -14.19
N ALA A 314 -9.08 5.19 -13.62
CA ALA A 314 -8.42 4.08 -14.32
C ALA A 314 -9.24 3.64 -15.55
N GLN A 315 -10.55 3.49 -15.39
CA GLN A 315 -11.45 3.17 -16.51
C GLN A 315 -11.42 4.26 -17.61
N MET A 316 -11.47 5.54 -17.23
CA MET A 316 -11.36 6.65 -18.20
C MET A 316 -10.00 6.66 -18.92
N TYR A 317 -8.92 6.35 -18.20
CA TYR A 317 -7.58 6.25 -18.78
C TYR A 317 -7.50 5.13 -19.82
N GLU A 318 -8.00 3.94 -19.48
CA GLU A 318 -8.06 2.79 -20.39
C GLU A 318 -8.90 3.12 -21.64
N GLN A 319 -10.10 3.66 -21.46
CA GLN A 319 -10.97 4.02 -22.57
C GLN A 319 -10.35 5.06 -23.50
N GLU A 320 -9.62 6.04 -22.98
CA GLU A 320 -9.02 7.10 -23.79
C GLU A 320 -7.74 6.65 -24.49
N PHE A 321 -6.84 5.96 -23.77
CA PHE A 321 -5.47 5.70 -24.23
C PHE A 321 -5.16 4.25 -24.59
N GLN A 322 -5.97 3.30 -24.12
CA GLN A 322 -5.78 1.85 -24.33
C GLN A 322 -7.11 1.12 -24.62
N PRO A 323 -7.95 1.62 -25.55
CA PRO A 323 -9.23 0.99 -25.83
C PRO A 323 -9.02 -0.38 -26.47
N LYS A 324 -9.70 -1.42 -25.95
CA LYS A 324 -9.64 -2.77 -26.54
C LYS A 324 -10.48 -2.84 -27.81
N THR A 325 -11.55 -2.05 -27.88
CA THR A 325 -12.43 -1.96 -29.05
C THR A 325 -12.79 -0.52 -29.38
N ARG A 326 -13.20 -0.27 -30.63
CA ARG A 326 -13.68 1.05 -31.07
C ARG A 326 -14.92 1.51 -30.30
N ALA A 327 -15.75 0.57 -29.82
CA ALA A 327 -16.95 0.89 -29.05
C ALA A 327 -16.62 1.37 -27.63
N GLU A 328 -15.47 0.98 -27.09
CA GLU A 328 -14.97 1.38 -25.77
C GLU A 328 -14.12 2.66 -25.81
N GLN A 329 -13.83 3.19 -27.01
CA GLN A 329 -13.03 4.40 -27.16
C GLN A 329 -13.70 5.60 -26.48
N GLY A 330 -13.06 6.08 -25.42
CA GLY A 330 -13.39 7.30 -24.73
C GLY A 330 -13.09 8.53 -25.58
N ARG A 331 -13.79 9.64 -25.30
CA ARG A 331 -13.54 10.94 -25.92
C ARG A 331 -12.15 11.45 -25.50
N ALA A 332 -11.40 12.02 -26.44
CA ALA A 332 -10.17 12.74 -26.13
C ALA A 332 -10.40 13.82 -25.06
N GLY A 333 -9.57 13.79 -24.00
CA GLY A 333 -9.63 14.64 -22.83
C GLY A 333 -10.56 14.16 -21.71
N SER A 334 -11.27 13.03 -21.86
CA SER A 334 -12.16 12.50 -20.83
C SER A 334 -11.45 12.23 -19.50
N PHE A 335 -10.25 11.65 -19.54
CA PHE A 335 -9.45 11.33 -18.37
C PHE A 335 -9.00 12.61 -17.64
N ARG A 336 -8.51 13.60 -18.39
CA ARG A 336 -8.15 14.92 -17.86
C ARG A 336 -9.34 15.60 -17.18
N ASP A 337 -10.50 15.59 -17.84
CA ASP A 337 -11.71 16.21 -17.31
C ASP A 337 -12.20 15.47 -16.05
N GLY A 338 -12.00 14.15 -15.98
CA GLY A 338 -12.19 13.33 -14.79
C GLY A 338 -11.29 13.73 -13.63
N LEU A 339 -9.99 13.92 -13.88
CA LEU A 339 -9.04 14.40 -12.86
C LEU A 339 -9.45 15.78 -12.32
N LEU A 340 -9.79 16.72 -13.21
CA LEU A 340 -10.24 18.07 -12.81
C LEU A 340 -11.51 18.00 -11.95
N LYS A 341 -12.48 17.15 -12.32
CA LYS A 341 -13.69 16.91 -11.54
C LYS A 341 -13.35 16.41 -10.13
N PHE A 342 -12.41 15.47 -9.99
CA PHE A 342 -12.05 14.93 -8.67
C PHE A 342 -11.21 15.89 -7.83
N ILE A 343 -10.39 16.77 -8.44
CA ILE A 343 -9.74 17.88 -7.74
C ILE A 343 -10.79 18.78 -7.07
N ASP A 344 -11.88 19.09 -7.75
CA ASP A 344 -12.94 19.95 -7.18
C ASP A 344 -13.86 19.22 -6.20
N LYS A 345 -14.08 17.92 -6.41
CA LYS A 345 -15.06 17.13 -5.65
C LYS A 345 -14.50 16.56 -4.35
N LEU A 346 -13.26 16.07 -4.37
CA LEU A 346 -12.70 15.32 -3.25
C LEU A 346 -12.16 16.28 -2.19
N GLU A 347 -12.62 16.08 -0.97
CA GLU A 347 -12.16 16.86 0.17
C GLU A 347 -10.70 16.59 0.49
N PHE A 348 -10.11 17.48 1.29
CA PHE A 348 -8.74 17.35 1.75
C PHE A 348 -7.74 17.14 0.61
N HIS A 349 -7.97 17.71 -0.57
CA HIS A 349 -7.09 17.54 -1.74
C HIS A 349 -6.90 16.08 -2.17
N GLY A 350 -7.89 15.21 -1.94
CA GLY A 350 -7.87 13.83 -2.45
C GLY A 350 -7.65 13.77 -3.96
N GLY A 351 -8.22 14.71 -4.72
CA GLY A 351 -8.03 14.79 -6.18
C GLY A 351 -6.61 15.17 -6.60
N ASP A 352 -5.91 16.00 -5.83
CA ASP A 352 -4.48 16.27 -6.06
C ASP A 352 -3.68 14.98 -5.95
N ILE A 353 -3.90 14.22 -4.86
CA ILE A 353 -3.20 12.96 -4.57
C ILE A 353 -3.42 11.95 -5.70
N LEU A 354 -4.67 11.78 -6.15
CA LEU A 354 -4.99 10.90 -7.27
C LEU A 354 -4.36 11.37 -8.59
N THR A 355 -4.22 12.69 -8.80
CA THR A 355 -3.52 13.23 -9.98
C THR A 355 -2.02 12.95 -9.93
N ILE A 356 -1.39 13.06 -8.76
CA ILE A 356 0.02 12.72 -8.57
C ILE A 356 0.22 11.21 -8.71
N LYS A 357 -0.68 10.38 -8.16
CA LYS A 357 -0.70 8.93 -8.38
C LYS A 357 -0.79 8.58 -9.87
N ALA A 358 -1.68 9.24 -10.62
CA ALA A 358 -1.76 9.08 -12.07
C ALA A 358 -0.44 9.45 -12.77
N PHE A 359 0.28 10.48 -12.30
CA PHE A 359 1.62 10.76 -12.83
C PHE A 359 2.57 9.59 -12.64
N PHE A 360 2.45 8.72 -11.63
CA PHE A 360 3.30 7.55 -11.49
C PHE A 360 2.76 6.32 -12.21
N ASP A 361 1.45 6.12 -12.23
CA ASP A 361 0.83 4.87 -12.71
C ASP A 361 0.39 4.94 -14.18
N CYS A 362 0.17 6.13 -14.72
CA CYS A 362 -0.32 6.30 -16.08
C CYS A 362 0.81 6.84 -16.99
N PRO A 363 1.33 6.04 -17.95
CA PRO A 363 2.42 6.47 -18.82
C PRO A 363 2.17 7.76 -19.62
N LYS A 364 0.91 8.06 -19.98
CA LYS A 364 0.56 9.28 -20.72
C LYS A 364 0.45 10.54 -19.84
N VAL A 365 0.50 10.39 -18.53
CA VAL A 365 0.44 11.51 -17.57
C VAL A 365 1.85 11.98 -17.27
N ASP A 366 2.44 12.72 -18.20
CA ASP A 366 3.80 13.26 -18.06
C ASP A 366 3.82 14.66 -17.44
N ARG A 367 5.01 15.25 -17.33
CA ARG A 367 5.18 16.61 -16.79
C ARG A 367 4.39 17.65 -17.59
N LEU A 368 4.29 17.49 -18.91
CA LEU A 368 3.58 18.43 -19.78
C LEU A 368 2.07 18.33 -19.56
N PHE A 369 1.54 17.11 -19.39
CA PHE A 369 0.14 16.87 -19.03
C PHE A 369 -0.22 17.56 -17.72
N ILE A 370 0.59 17.38 -16.67
CA ILE A 370 0.38 18.05 -15.37
C ILE A 370 0.46 19.58 -15.52
N LYS A 371 1.42 20.10 -16.28
CA LYS A 371 1.52 21.54 -16.56
C LYS A 371 0.25 22.09 -17.21
N GLN A 372 -0.26 21.41 -18.23
CA GLN A 372 -1.49 21.81 -18.92
C GLN A 372 -2.70 21.75 -17.98
N MET A 373 -2.80 20.73 -17.13
CA MET A 373 -3.83 20.66 -16.10
C MET A 373 -3.78 21.85 -15.14
N ILE A 374 -2.60 22.17 -14.59
CA ILE A 374 -2.42 23.31 -13.68
C ILE A 374 -2.85 24.62 -14.34
N GLN A 375 -2.57 24.80 -15.64
CA GLN A 375 -3.00 25.99 -16.38
C GLN A 375 -4.53 26.11 -16.50
N ILE A 376 -5.26 24.99 -16.54
CA ILE A 376 -6.73 24.95 -16.61
C ILE A 376 -7.37 25.25 -15.25
N LEU A 377 -6.70 24.91 -14.15
CA LEU A 377 -7.23 25.10 -12.79
C LEU A 377 -7.45 26.56 -12.40
N GLY A 378 -6.79 27.53 -13.02
CA GLY A 378 -6.98 28.93 -12.65
C GLY A 378 -6.31 29.91 -13.59
N ARG A 379 -6.79 31.16 -13.55
CA ARG A 379 -6.23 32.28 -14.33
C ARG A 379 -5.00 32.86 -13.66
N THR A 380 -4.95 32.82 -12.32
CA THR A 380 -3.83 33.31 -11.52
C THR A 380 -3.16 32.20 -10.72
N ASP A 381 -1.89 32.38 -10.35
CA ASP A 381 -1.17 31.40 -9.52
C ASP A 381 -1.80 31.24 -8.13
N LYS A 382 -2.39 32.30 -7.59
CA LYS A 382 -3.13 32.25 -6.33
C LYS A 382 -4.37 31.35 -6.44
N GLU A 383 -5.14 31.47 -7.52
CA GLU A 383 -6.31 30.60 -7.76
C GLU A 383 -5.90 29.13 -7.89
N ARG A 384 -4.82 28.87 -8.63
CA ARG A 384 -4.28 27.51 -8.81
C ARG A 384 -3.84 26.92 -7.49
N MET A 385 -3.06 27.67 -6.70
CA MET A 385 -2.58 27.25 -5.37
C MET A 385 -3.72 26.98 -4.38
N MET A 386 -4.84 27.70 -4.47
CA MET A 386 -6.00 27.41 -3.62
C MET A 386 -6.70 26.11 -4.03
N ARG A 387 -6.75 25.78 -5.32
CA ARG A 387 -7.46 24.60 -5.82
C ARG A 387 -6.65 23.32 -5.69
N ALA A 388 -5.38 23.33 -6.10
CA ALA A 388 -4.54 22.13 -6.11
C ALA A 388 -3.12 22.38 -5.55
N PRO A 389 -3.00 22.76 -4.27
CA PRO A 389 -1.71 23.09 -3.65
C PRO A 389 -0.71 21.94 -3.68
N LEU A 390 -1.16 20.69 -3.47
CA LEU A 390 -0.26 19.53 -3.42
C LEU A 390 0.27 19.22 -4.83
N LEU A 391 -0.61 19.27 -5.83
CA LEU A 391 -0.22 19.03 -7.22
C LEU A 391 0.80 20.06 -7.72
N ILE A 392 0.62 21.33 -7.34
CA ILE A 392 1.53 22.40 -7.73
C ILE A 392 2.88 22.27 -7.02
N GLY A 393 2.88 21.95 -5.71
CA GLY A 393 4.11 21.63 -4.98
C GLY A 393 4.88 20.52 -5.67
N PHE A 394 4.21 19.39 -5.91
CA PHE A 394 4.79 18.25 -6.64
C PHE A 394 5.36 18.65 -8.02
N TYR A 395 4.61 19.40 -8.82
CA TYR A 395 5.07 19.83 -10.15
C TYR A 395 6.33 20.71 -10.09
N ASN A 396 6.46 21.56 -9.07
CA ASN A 396 7.62 22.42 -8.89
C ASN A 396 8.86 21.62 -8.46
N ASP A 397 8.67 20.53 -7.72
CA ASP A 397 9.74 19.65 -7.23
C ASP A 397 10.20 18.61 -8.27
N LEU A 398 9.43 18.39 -9.33
CA LEU A 398 9.81 17.49 -10.42
C LEU A 398 11.14 17.96 -11.08
N PRO A 399 12.03 17.02 -11.48
CA PRO A 399 13.23 17.33 -12.26
C PRO A 399 12.90 18.11 -13.54
N LYS A 400 13.72 19.11 -13.87
CA LYS A 400 13.52 20.02 -15.01
C LYS A 400 13.93 19.42 -16.34
#